data_AF-A0A958LFA3-F1
#
_entry.id   AF-A0A958LFA3-F1
#
_cell.length_a   1.000
_cell.length_b   1.000
_cell.length_c   1.000
_cell.angle_alpha   90.00
_cell.angle_beta   90.00
_cell.angle_gamma   90.00
#
_symmetry.space_group_name_H-M   'P 1'
#
loop_
_entity.id
_entity.type
_entity.pdbx_description
1 polymer ?
#
loop_
_entity_poly.entity_id
_entity_poly.type
_entity_poly.pdbx_seq_one_letter_code
_entity_poly.pdbx_strand_id
1 'polypeptide(L)'
;SNGSHVSPSMPASKPATPVATSAVSDRSADERIKISPLARSLAEAHNIDIHTIRGSGEGGRIVKRDVESHLGLTLSSSDRELQNDMGRSAVRGPQSPSRPDRGAAEQFDNWPELRPPQAQSHATQAPVPPVASPRVPQLQTSGQVHGSLVPSVQPQALSRMRETIASRMVESVNSIPHFYVTTKINADALVRMRQSLKSLQEYEGLTFNHLILKAVALALRAVPRVNASYRDGQLVQPQEINVGIVTALEDGLLIPIVKHADYLPLAELVREARGLVQRARAGKPKPDDLVGGTFSISNVGSFAVESFTAIISPGQGGILAVGAIDDEPVVRDGLLTVGKVFRATVSVDHRIIDGVVAATFLTELKRLAEDPVLLLA
;
A
#
# COMPACT_ATOMS: atom_id res chain seq x y z
N SER A 1 78.24 55.04 -1.84
CA SER A 1 79.38 54.30 -1.26
C SER A 1 79.07 52.82 -1.29
N ASN A 2 80.00 52.05 -1.85
CA ASN A 2 80.24 50.59 -1.78
C ASN A 2 79.05 49.61 -1.89
N GLY A 3 79.06 48.60 -2.77
CA GLY A 3 80.13 48.17 -3.67
C GLY A 3 79.81 46.86 -4.42
N SER A 4 80.51 46.70 -5.54
CA SER A 4 81.22 45.47 -5.97
C SER A 4 80.43 44.25 -6.49
N HIS A 5 80.02 44.35 -7.76
CA HIS A 5 80.43 43.52 -8.91
C HIS A 5 81.17 42.15 -8.75
N VAL A 6 80.64 41.19 -9.55
CA VAL A 6 81.26 40.10 -10.35
C VAL A 6 81.30 38.65 -9.79
N SER A 7 80.72 37.75 -10.59
CA SER A 7 80.69 36.26 -10.64
C SER A 7 82.09 35.58 -10.67
N PRO A 8 82.27 34.26 -10.94
CA PRO A 8 81.39 33.06 -11.02
C PRO A 8 81.97 31.85 -10.23
N SER A 9 81.39 30.63 -10.36
CA SER A 9 82.05 29.30 -10.51
C SER A 9 81.34 28.10 -9.82
N MET A 10 81.14 27.02 -10.60
CA MET A 10 80.95 25.61 -10.21
C MET A 10 82.33 24.97 -9.91
N PRO A 11 82.52 23.83 -9.17
CA PRO A 11 81.81 22.53 -9.39
C PRO A 11 81.67 21.52 -8.18
N ALA A 12 81.09 20.35 -8.50
CA ALA A 12 81.33 18.97 -7.98
C ALA A 12 80.48 18.31 -6.85
N SER A 13 79.59 17.40 -7.29
CA SER A 13 79.36 15.97 -6.94
C SER A 13 78.99 15.43 -5.52
N LYS A 14 77.76 14.86 -5.45
CA LYS A 14 77.22 13.58 -4.84
C LYS A 14 77.64 13.10 -3.43
N PRO A 15 76.70 12.57 -2.61
CA PRO A 15 76.26 11.16 -2.70
C PRO A 15 74.73 10.91 -2.48
N ALA A 16 74.30 9.64 -2.42
CA ALA A 16 72.98 9.12 -2.81
C ALA A 16 71.93 8.84 -1.70
N THR A 17 70.63 8.96 -2.09
CA THR A 17 69.34 8.33 -1.61
C THR A 17 68.89 8.62 -0.16
N PRO A 18 67.55 8.75 0.18
CA PRO A 18 66.38 8.08 -0.41
C PRO A 18 65.06 8.90 -0.55
N VAL A 19 64.08 8.30 -1.27
CA VAL A 19 62.60 8.44 -1.24
C VAL A 19 61.97 9.84 -1.07
N ALA A 20 61.27 10.32 -2.11
CA ALA A 20 60.37 11.48 -2.05
C ALA A 20 58.96 11.15 -2.56
N THR A 21 58.02 11.27 -1.63
CA THR A 21 56.57 11.41 -1.76
C THR A 21 56.21 12.40 -2.87
N SER A 22 55.45 11.94 -3.87
CA SER A 22 54.90 12.84 -4.89
C SER A 22 53.59 13.45 -4.41
N ALA A 23 53.67 14.78 -4.34
CA ALA A 23 52.61 15.71 -4.06
C ALA A 23 51.51 15.73 -5.14
N VAL A 24 50.38 16.25 -4.70
CA VAL A 24 49.21 16.71 -5.46
C VAL A 24 49.66 17.51 -6.70
N SER A 25 49.21 17.08 -7.88
CA SER A 25 49.24 17.89 -9.10
C SER A 25 47.83 18.33 -9.46
N ASP A 26 47.59 19.61 -9.24
CA ASP A 26 46.55 20.44 -9.83
C ASP A 26 46.48 20.19 -11.36
N ARG A 27 45.29 19.94 -11.91
CA ARG A 27 45.06 19.83 -13.35
C ARG A 27 44.10 20.94 -13.79
N SER A 28 44.71 21.93 -14.45
CA SER A 28 44.17 22.82 -15.48
C SER A 28 42.67 22.73 -15.76
N ALA A 29 41.99 23.83 -15.43
CA ALA A 29 40.73 24.22 -16.04
C ALA A 29 40.85 24.27 -17.58
N ASP A 30 39.80 23.82 -18.26
CA ASP A 30 39.56 23.86 -19.71
C ASP A 30 39.93 22.62 -20.55
N GLU A 31 39.88 21.41 -19.95
CA GLU A 31 39.74 20.17 -20.72
C GLU A 31 38.25 19.79 -20.79
N ARG A 32 37.64 19.93 -21.98
CA ARG A 32 36.20 19.67 -22.20
C ARG A 32 35.88 18.21 -21.87
N ILE A 33 35.35 17.95 -20.67
CA ILE A 33 35.07 16.59 -20.16
C ILE A 33 34.09 15.88 -21.09
N LYS A 34 34.56 14.77 -21.65
CA LYS A 34 33.75 13.90 -22.49
C LYS A 34 32.87 13.04 -21.59
N ILE A 35 31.58 13.33 -21.52
CA ILE A 35 30.60 12.56 -20.76
C ILE A 35 29.49 12.05 -21.68
N SER A 36 29.07 10.79 -21.49
CA SER A 36 27.93 10.23 -22.23
C SER A 36 26.60 10.88 -21.79
N PRO A 37 25.57 10.99 -22.66
CA PRO A 37 24.29 11.60 -22.29
C PRO A 37 23.64 10.96 -21.06
N LEU A 38 23.75 9.63 -20.94
CA LEU A 38 23.21 8.87 -19.81
C LEU A 38 23.98 9.11 -18.51
N ALA A 39 25.32 9.21 -18.58
CA ALA A 39 26.14 9.53 -17.41
C ALA A 39 25.94 10.98 -16.94
N ARG A 40 25.72 11.92 -17.86
CA ARG A 40 25.42 13.32 -17.52
C ARG A 40 24.09 13.43 -16.78
N SER A 41 23.04 12.80 -17.30
CA SER A 41 21.74 12.78 -16.64
C SER A 41 21.80 12.14 -15.24
N LEU A 42 22.59 11.08 -15.07
CA LEU A 42 22.77 10.43 -13.77
C LEU A 42 23.55 11.33 -12.78
N ALA A 43 24.62 11.99 -13.23
CA ALA A 43 25.41 12.88 -12.40
C ALA A 43 24.61 14.13 -11.96
N GLU A 44 23.81 14.71 -12.86
CA GLU A 44 22.91 15.83 -12.56
C GLU A 44 21.81 15.42 -11.56
N ALA A 45 21.19 14.25 -11.76
CA ALA A 45 20.13 13.75 -10.89
C ALA A 45 20.59 13.48 -9.44
N HIS A 46 21.86 13.13 -9.26
CA HIS A 46 22.45 12.83 -7.95
C HIS A 46 23.37 13.94 -7.43
N ASN A 47 23.39 15.10 -8.11
CA ASN A 47 24.16 16.28 -7.74
C ASN A 47 25.66 16.00 -7.54
N ILE A 48 26.24 15.18 -8.43
CA ILE A 48 27.63 14.73 -8.39
C ILE A 48 28.48 15.61 -9.30
N ASP A 49 29.61 16.08 -8.77
CA ASP A 49 30.58 16.83 -9.56
C ASP A 49 31.33 15.91 -10.54
N ILE A 50 31.07 16.11 -11.83
CA ILE A 50 31.67 15.35 -12.94
C ILE A 50 33.19 15.51 -13.03
N HIS A 51 33.78 16.54 -12.42
CA HIS A 51 35.23 16.73 -12.37
C HIS A 51 35.93 15.75 -11.43
N THR A 52 35.17 15.10 -10.53
CA THR A 52 35.69 14.14 -9.55
C THR A 52 35.65 12.69 -10.03
N ILE A 53 35.05 12.43 -11.20
CA ILE A 53 34.84 11.09 -11.74
C ILE A 53 35.83 10.80 -12.87
N ARG A 54 36.60 9.73 -12.73
CA ARG A 54 37.50 9.24 -13.78
C ARG A 54 36.71 8.39 -14.79
N GLY A 55 36.63 8.84 -16.05
CA GLY A 55 35.92 8.11 -17.10
C GLY A 55 36.65 6.85 -17.59
N SER A 56 35.95 5.72 -17.67
CA SER A 56 36.49 4.44 -18.17
C SER A 56 36.13 4.13 -19.62
N GLY A 57 35.33 4.98 -20.28
CA GLY A 57 34.93 4.84 -21.67
C GLY A 57 36.01 5.26 -22.68
N GLU A 58 35.79 4.92 -23.94
CA GLU A 58 36.73 5.17 -25.03
C GLU A 58 37.10 6.66 -25.18
N GLY A 59 38.41 6.94 -25.20
CA GLY A 59 38.94 8.31 -25.22
C GLY A 59 38.78 9.09 -23.90
N GLY A 60 38.67 8.41 -22.76
CA GLY A 60 38.53 9.01 -21.43
C GLY A 60 37.11 9.48 -21.10
N ARG A 61 36.09 8.91 -21.77
CA ARG A 61 34.69 9.32 -21.61
C ARG A 61 34.09 8.78 -20.32
N ILE A 62 33.39 9.62 -19.56
CA ILE A 62 32.61 9.20 -18.39
C ILE A 62 31.34 8.47 -18.87
N VAL A 63 31.23 7.19 -18.51
CA VAL A 63 30.07 6.33 -18.83
C VAL A 63 29.27 6.04 -17.55
N LYS A 64 28.03 5.57 -17.72
CA LYS A 64 27.07 5.35 -16.62
C LYS A 64 27.69 4.59 -15.44
N ARG A 65 28.47 3.53 -15.72
CA ARG A 65 29.15 2.71 -14.72
C ARG A 65 30.09 3.50 -13.82
N ASP A 66 30.75 4.55 -14.33
CA ASP A 66 31.71 5.35 -13.56
C ASP A 66 30.98 6.19 -12.50
N VAL A 67 29.81 6.72 -12.85
CA VAL A 67 28.95 7.48 -11.94
C VAL A 67 28.32 6.56 -10.89
N GLU A 68 27.90 5.35 -11.29
CA GLU A 68 27.38 4.33 -10.36
C GLU A 68 28.46 3.82 -9.38
N SER A 69 29.69 3.65 -9.86
CA SER A 69 30.83 3.25 -9.03
C SER A 69 31.21 4.36 -8.04
N HIS A 70 31.12 5.62 -8.46
CA HIS A 70 31.33 6.78 -7.59
C HIS A 70 30.23 6.91 -6.51
N LEU A 71 29.01 6.48 -6.80
CA LEU A 71 27.90 6.38 -5.85
C LEU A 71 28.05 5.22 -4.84
N GLY A 72 29.12 4.42 -4.91
CA GLY A 72 29.32 3.28 -4.03
C GLY A 72 28.36 2.11 -4.29
N LEU A 73 27.67 2.10 -5.43
CA LEU A 73 26.77 1.03 -5.85
C LEU A 73 27.58 -0.07 -6.55
N THR A 74 28.41 -0.79 -5.80
CA THR A 74 29.02 -2.04 -6.29
C THR A 74 28.56 -3.23 -5.47
N LEU A 75 27.94 -4.18 -6.17
CA LEU A 75 27.48 -5.48 -5.69
C LEU A 75 28.66 -6.32 -5.19
N SER A 76 28.48 -6.91 -4.00
CA SER A 76 29.43 -7.83 -3.38
C SER A 76 29.64 -9.10 -4.22
N SER A 77 30.90 -9.52 -4.27
CA SER A 77 31.50 -10.62 -5.02
C SER A 77 31.15 -12.03 -4.51
N SER A 78 29.87 -12.32 -4.27
CA SER A 78 29.42 -13.64 -3.79
C SER A 78 28.94 -14.59 -4.90
N ASP A 79 28.74 -14.10 -6.12
CA ASP A 79 28.20 -14.90 -7.23
C ASP A 79 29.26 -15.56 -8.13
N ARG A 80 30.55 -15.44 -7.81
CA ARG A 80 31.63 -15.94 -8.68
C ARG A 80 32.04 -17.39 -8.45
N GLU A 81 31.64 -18.03 -7.35
CA GLU A 81 32.07 -19.41 -7.04
C GLU A 81 31.11 -20.50 -7.51
N LEU A 82 29.87 -20.18 -7.89
CA LEU A 82 28.90 -21.18 -8.37
C LEU A 82 29.00 -21.49 -9.86
N GLN A 83 29.84 -20.76 -10.61
CA GLN A 83 29.90 -20.88 -12.08
C GLN A 83 31.05 -21.77 -12.59
N ASN A 84 31.94 -22.24 -11.72
CA ASN A 84 33.09 -23.07 -12.10
C ASN A 84 32.87 -24.59 -11.97
N ASP A 85 31.74 -25.05 -11.42
CA ASP A 85 31.51 -26.49 -11.17
C ASP A 85 30.61 -27.18 -12.21
N MET A 86 29.96 -26.44 -13.11
CA MET A 86 29.01 -26.98 -14.10
C MET A 86 29.65 -27.38 -15.43
N GLY A 87 30.96 -27.66 -15.42
CA GLY A 87 31.77 -27.86 -16.61
C GLY A 87 32.35 -29.26 -16.79
N ARG A 88 31.67 -30.34 -16.35
CA ARG A 88 32.07 -31.74 -16.68
C ARG A 88 31.01 -32.77 -16.29
N SER A 89 30.12 -33.13 -17.22
CA SER A 89 29.87 -34.54 -17.62
C SER A 89 28.61 -34.70 -18.45
N ALA A 90 28.75 -35.53 -19.47
CA ALA A 90 27.81 -35.81 -20.52
C ALA A 90 26.95 -37.06 -20.23
N VAL A 91 25.70 -37.01 -20.74
CA VAL A 91 24.90 -38.11 -21.33
C VAL A 91 24.61 -39.37 -20.49
N ARG A 92 23.36 -39.49 -20.02
CA ARG A 92 22.53 -40.72 -20.13
C ARG A 92 21.03 -40.40 -19.99
N GLY A 93 20.21 -41.08 -20.80
CA GLY A 93 18.76 -40.92 -20.92
C GLY A 93 17.94 -41.49 -19.74
N PRO A 94 16.59 -41.41 -19.82
CA PRO A 94 15.73 -41.22 -18.65
C PRO A 94 15.36 -42.55 -17.98
N GLN A 95 15.43 -42.58 -16.66
CA GLN A 95 14.71 -43.54 -15.82
C GLN A 95 13.72 -42.80 -14.94
N SER A 96 12.50 -43.32 -14.87
CA SER A 96 11.38 -42.80 -14.07
C SER A 96 11.75 -42.72 -12.59
N PRO A 97 11.47 -41.61 -11.89
CA PRO A 97 11.60 -41.59 -10.44
C PRO A 97 10.33 -42.14 -9.79
N SER A 98 10.54 -43.17 -8.98
CA SER A 98 9.63 -43.68 -7.95
C SER A 98 9.21 -42.58 -6.97
N ARG A 99 8.01 -42.73 -6.41
CA ARG A 99 7.37 -41.89 -5.37
C ARG A 99 8.36 -41.28 -4.37
N PRO A 100 8.24 -39.98 -4.03
CA PRO A 100 8.95 -39.44 -2.88
C PRO A 100 8.31 -39.93 -1.58
N ASP A 101 9.19 -40.24 -0.63
CA ASP A 101 8.90 -40.59 0.76
C ASP A 101 8.04 -39.53 1.45
N ARG A 102 7.19 -40.01 2.37
CA ARG A 102 6.52 -39.19 3.37
C ARG A 102 7.57 -38.64 4.33
N GLY A 103 8.02 -37.41 4.11
CA GLY A 103 9.05 -36.78 4.96
C GLY A 103 9.15 -35.29 4.74
N ALA A 104 8.02 -34.57 4.78
CA ALA A 104 8.00 -33.10 4.80
C ALA A 104 6.69 -32.56 5.40
N ALA A 105 6.16 -33.25 6.42
CA ALA A 105 4.99 -32.81 7.20
C ALA A 105 5.29 -32.65 8.70
N GLU A 106 6.55 -32.71 9.14
CA GLU A 106 6.92 -32.76 10.56
C GLU A 106 7.75 -31.55 11.04
N GLN A 107 7.57 -30.37 10.44
CA GLN A 107 8.33 -29.17 10.88
C GLN A 107 7.48 -27.93 11.14
N PHE A 108 6.21 -28.11 11.53
CA PHE A 108 5.36 -27.06 12.09
C PHE A 108 4.63 -27.46 13.40
N ASP A 109 5.05 -28.55 14.04
CA ASP A 109 4.39 -29.11 15.24
C ASP A 109 5.07 -28.76 16.57
N ASN A 110 5.89 -27.71 16.63
CA ASN A 110 6.57 -27.34 17.89
C ASN A 110 6.48 -25.86 18.25
N TRP A 111 5.24 -25.35 18.30
CA TRP A 111 4.93 -24.17 19.10
C TRP A 111 4.64 -24.63 20.54
N PRO A 112 5.22 -24.05 21.59
CA PRO A 112 4.95 -24.49 22.96
C PRO A 112 3.46 -24.30 23.29
N GLU A 113 2.79 -25.39 23.69
CA GLU A 113 1.44 -25.34 24.25
C GLU A 113 1.43 -24.39 25.47
N LEU A 114 0.73 -23.27 25.33
CA LEU A 114 0.33 -22.46 26.47
C LEU A 114 -0.73 -23.25 27.25
N ARG A 115 -0.30 -23.90 28.34
CA ARG A 115 -1.23 -24.49 29.32
C ARG A 115 -2.20 -23.40 29.82
N PRO A 116 -3.51 -23.66 29.86
CA PRO A 116 -4.41 -22.80 30.60
C PRO A 116 -4.01 -22.81 32.08
N PRO A 117 -3.95 -21.66 32.77
CA PRO A 117 -3.68 -21.65 34.19
C PRO A 117 -4.80 -22.40 34.92
N GLN A 118 -4.40 -23.36 35.76
CA GLN A 118 -5.30 -24.09 36.65
C GLN A 118 -6.01 -23.10 37.57
N ALA A 119 -7.33 -23.22 37.66
CA ALA A 119 -8.16 -22.51 38.62
C ALA A 119 -7.76 -22.94 40.04
N GLN A 120 -6.97 -22.11 40.71
CA GLN A 120 -6.80 -22.18 42.16
C GLN A 120 -7.94 -21.38 42.79
N SER A 121 -8.74 -22.06 43.60
CA SER A 121 -9.76 -21.50 44.47
C SER A 121 -9.12 -20.55 45.48
N HIS A 122 -9.32 -19.24 45.30
CA HIS A 122 -9.04 -18.24 46.33
C HIS A 122 -10.33 -17.84 47.04
N ALA A 123 -10.24 -17.85 48.37
CA ALA A 123 -11.29 -17.52 49.31
C ALA A 123 -11.87 -16.11 49.09
N THR A 124 -13.16 -16.00 49.40
CA THR A 124 -13.98 -14.78 49.39
C THR A 124 -13.31 -13.65 50.18
N GLN A 125 -12.95 -12.55 49.49
CA GLN A 125 -12.67 -11.27 50.12
C GLN A 125 -13.90 -10.36 49.99
N ALA A 126 -14.24 -9.69 51.09
CA ALA A 126 -15.35 -8.75 51.21
C ALA A 126 -15.18 -7.49 50.34
N PRO A 127 -16.26 -6.73 50.05
CA PRO A 127 -16.19 -5.57 49.18
C PRO A 127 -15.40 -4.43 49.82
N VAL A 128 -14.48 -3.83 49.06
CA VAL A 128 -13.77 -2.61 49.42
C VAL A 128 -14.68 -1.41 49.13
N PRO A 129 -14.83 -0.43 50.04
CA PRO A 129 -15.66 0.77 49.80
C PRO A 129 -15.08 1.66 48.69
N PRO A 130 -15.91 2.49 48.02
CA PRO A 130 -15.46 3.31 46.91
C PRO A 130 -14.49 4.40 47.39
N VAL A 131 -13.32 4.45 46.74
CA VAL A 131 -12.35 5.54 46.92
C VAL A 131 -12.91 6.80 46.28
N ALA A 132 -13.06 7.86 47.09
CA ALA A 132 -13.51 9.17 46.63
C ALA A 132 -12.51 9.76 45.61
N SER A 133 -13.03 10.30 44.50
CA SER A 133 -12.24 11.02 43.51
C SER A 133 -11.48 12.19 44.16
N PRO A 134 -10.20 12.44 43.81
CA PRO A 134 -9.46 13.57 44.35
C PRO A 134 -10.13 14.88 43.91
N ARG A 135 -10.49 15.71 44.90
CA ARG A 135 -10.97 17.07 44.70
C ARG A 135 -9.82 17.90 44.10
N VAL A 136 -9.99 18.33 42.85
CA VAL A 136 -9.09 19.30 42.23
C VAL A 136 -9.20 20.63 43.00
N PRO A 137 -8.11 21.23 43.52
CA PRO A 137 -8.18 22.53 44.16
C PRO A 137 -8.67 23.57 43.14
N GLN A 138 -9.81 24.21 43.40
CA GLN A 138 -10.22 25.39 42.65
C GLN A 138 -9.27 26.53 43.00
N LEU A 139 -8.34 26.82 42.10
CA LEU A 139 -7.50 28.01 42.17
C LEU A 139 -8.41 29.22 41.93
N GLN A 140 -8.71 29.99 42.98
CA GLN A 140 -9.34 31.30 42.84
C GLN A 140 -8.32 32.25 42.21
N THR A 141 -8.39 32.44 40.89
CA THR A 141 -7.59 33.45 40.21
C THR A 141 -8.32 34.79 40.25
N SER A 142 -8.14 35.54 41.34
CA SER A 142 -8.32 36.98 41.32
C SER A 142 -7.11 37.59 40.61
N GLY A 143 -7.20 37.71 39.29
CA GLY A 143 -6.18 38.34 38.46
C GLY A 143 -6.82 38.79 37.16
N GLN A 144 -6.94 40.10 36.98
CA GLN A 144 -7.27 40.70 35.69
C GLN A 144 -6.22 40.27 34.66
N VAL A 145 -6.57 39.30 33.82
CA VAL A 145 -5.81 38.96 32.62
C VAL A 145 -6.35 39.84 31.49
N HIS A 146 -5.45 40.69 30.99
CA HIS A 146 -5.57 41.40 29.72
C HIS A 146 -6.11 40.47 28.62
N GLY A 147 -7.05 41.01 27.83
CA GLY A 147 -7.64 40.45 26.61
C GLY A 147 -7.16 39.07 26.18
N SER A 148 -7.81 38.03 26.70
CA SER A 148 -7.68 36.71 26.11
C SER A 148 -8.35 36.75 24.74
N LEU A 149 -7.53 36.81 23.69
CA LEU A 149 -7.92 36.59 22.30
C LEU A 149 -8.34 35.13 22.11
N VAL A 150 -9.30 34.63 22.89
CA VAL A 150 -9.95 33.35 22.57
C VAL A 150 -10.71 33.62 21.27
N PRO A 151 -10.36 32.95 20.15
CA PRO A 151 -11.11 33.12 18.92
C PRO A 151 -12.58 32.79 19.23
N SER A 152 -13.50 33.66 18.83
CA SER A 152 -14.93 33.41 18.98
C SER A 152 -15.30 32.18 18.14
N VAL A 153 -15.51 31.05 18.81
CA VAL A 153 -16.00 29.82 18.17
C VAL A 153 -17.52 29.94 18.05
N GLN A 154 -18.02 30.05 16.82
CA GLN A 154 -19.46 30.00 16.54
C GLN A 154 -19.89 28.56 16.28
N PRO A 155 -20.79 27.97 17.09
CA PRO A 155 -21.32 26.64 16.83
C PRO A 155 -22.12 26.62 15.53
N GLN A 156 -21.83 25.66 14.64
CA GLN A 156 -22.63 25.40 13.45
C GLN A 156 -23.56 24.21 13.69
N ALA A 157 -24.87 24.41 13.49
CA ALA A 157 -25.85 23.33 13.57
C ALA A 157 -25.63 22.30 12.44
N LEU A 158 -25.77 21.02 12.76
CA LEU A 158 -25.70 19.95 11.77
C LEU A 158 -27.01 19.86 10.98
N SER A 159 -26.93 19.41 9.73
CA SER A 159 -28.12 19.00 8.99
C SER A 159 -28.66 17.69 9.57
N ARG A 160 -29.98 17.43 9.44
CA ARG A 160 -30.59 16.16 9.86
C ARG A 160 -29.91 14.92 9.27
N MET A 161 -29.45 15.03 8.02
CA MET A 161 -28.70 13.96 7.36
C MET A 161 -27.36 13.72 8.06
N ARG A 162 -26.64 14.79 8.39
CA ARG A 162 -25.34 14.71 9.09
C ARG A 162 -25.49 14.18 10.52
N GLU A 163 -26.56 14.54 11.22
CA GLU A 163 -26.91 13.96 12.53
C GLU A 163 -27.15 12.46 12.44
N THR A 164 -27.90 12.01 11.42
CA THR A 164 -28.15 10.59 11.18
C THR A 164 -26.86 9.82 10.89
N ILE A 165 -25.97 10.39 10.07
CA ILE A 165 -24.65 9.81 9.79
C ILE A 165 -23.85 9.70 11.08
N ALA A 166 -23.77 10.77 11.88
CA ALA A 166 -23.03 10.78 13.13
C ALA A 166 -23.54 9.69 14.10
N SER A 167 -24.85 9.58 14.27
CA SER A 167 -25.46 8.54 15.11
C SER A 167 -25.11 7.13 14.63
N ARG A 168 -25.20 6.85 13.32
CA ARG A 168 -24.85 5.55 12.75
C ARG A 168 -23.36 5.20 12.87
N MET A 169 -22.49 6.19 12.73
CA MET A 169 -21.04 5.96 12.89
C MET A 169 -20.71 5.60 14.34
N VAL A 170 -21.29 6.32 15.31
CA VAL A 170 -21.13 6.03 16.75
C VAL A 170 -21.68 4.64 17.08
N GLU A 171 -22.86 4.29 16.57
CA GLU A 171 -23.43 2.94 16.71
C GLU A 171 -22.46 1.86 16.22
N SER A 172 -21.92 2.03 15.00
CA SER A 172 -21.01 1.07 14.39
C SER A 172 -19.74 0.87 15.21
N VAL A 173 -19.00 1.94 15.53
CA VAL A 173 -17.70 1.83 16.20
C VAL A 173 -17.81 1.35 17.64
N ASN A 174 -18.93 1.63 18.32
CA ASN A 174 -19.15 1.18 19.70
C ASN A 174 -19.64 -0.28 19.78
N SER A 175 -20.31 -0.79 18.74
CA SER A 175 -20.96 -2.10 18.78
C SER A 175 -20.25 -3.18 17.95
N ILE A 176 -19.41 -2.80 17.00
CA ILE A 176 -18.73 -3.71 16.07
C ILE A 176 -17.22 -3.70 16.37
N PRO A 177 -16.65 -4.82 16.85
CA PRO A 177 -15.20 -4.99 16.94
C PRO A 177 -14.59 -5.08 15.53
N HIS A 178 -14.18 -3.94 14.98
CA HIS A 178 -13.62 -3.87 13.64
C HIS A 178 -12.24 -4.52 13.56
N PHE A 179 -12.05 -5.34 12.54
CA PHE A 179 -10.78 -5.91 12.16
C PHE A 179 -10.43 -5.56 10.73
N TYR A 180 -9.16 -5.23 10.50
CA TYR A 180 -8.70 -4.67 9.24
C TYR A 180 -7.62 -5.56 8.63
N VAL A 181 -7.79 -5.90 7.36
CA VAL A 181 -6.76 -6.62 6.58
C VAL A 181 -6.53 -5.89 5.29
N THR A 182 -5.27 -5.69 4.93
CA THR A 182 -4.87 -5.01 3.69
C THR A 182 -4.12 -5.98 2.79
N THR A 183 -4.40 -5.93 1.49
CA THR A 183 -3.60 -6.59 0.46
C THR A 183 -3.22 -5.63 -0.66
N LYS A 184 -2.09 -5.91 -1.30
CA LYS A 184 -1.58 -5.20 -2.48
C LYS A 184 -2.00 -5.96 -3.73
N ILE A 185 -2.62 -5.29 -4.70
CA ILE A 185 -3.21 -5.90 -5.91
C ILE A 185 -2.59 -5.28 -7.15
N ASN A 186 -2.11 -6.12 -8.07
CA ASN A 186 -1.65 -5.69 -9.38
C ASN A 186 -2.86 -5.33 -10.26
N ALA A 187 -2.90 -4.10 -10.77
CA ALA A 187 -4.00 -3.59 -11.58
C ALA A 187 -3.70 -3.54 -13.07
N ASP A 188 -2.56 -4.03 -13.54
CA ASP A 188 -2.19 -3.88 -14.95
C ASP A 188 -3.22 -4.52 -15.90
N ALA A 189 -3.73 -5.70 -15.53
CA ALA A 189 -4.78 -6.36 -16.30
C ALA A 189 -6.11 -5.59 -16.26
N LEU A 190 -6.50 -5.05 -15.10
CA LEU A 190 -7.70 -4.19 -14.96
C LEU A 190 -7.60 -2.92 -15.80
N VAL A 191 -6.43 -2.28 -15.80
CA VAL A 191 -6.15 -1.07 -16.58
C VAL A 191 -6.31 -1.38 -18.07
N ARG A 192 -5.71 -2.48 -18.55
CA ARG A 192 -5.86 -2.92 -19.95
C ARG A 192 -7.31 -3.24 -20.29
N MET A 193 -7.99 -4.06 -19.48
CA MET A 193 -9.40 -4.42 -19.72
C MET A 193 -10.29 -3.19 -19.79
N ARG A 194 -10.15 -2.26 -18.85
CA ARG A 194 -10.92 -1.01 -18.86
C ARG A 194 -10.67 -0.21 -20.14
N GLN A 195 -9.42 -0.12 -20.59
CA GLN A 195 -9.07 0.59 -21.82
C GLN A 195 -9.67 -0.08 -23.07
N SER A 196 -9.74 -1.40 -23.11
CA SER A 196 -10.37 -2.15 -24.20
C SER A 196 -11.90 -2.02 -24.21
N LEU A 197 -12.53 -2.05 -23.03
CA LEU A 197 -13.99 -2.03 -22.92
C LEU A 197 -14.58 -0.63 -23.04
N LYS A 198 -13.89 0.42 -22.58
CA LYS A 198 -14.45 1.80 -22.56
C LYS A 198 -14.85 2.36 -23.92
N SER A 199 -14.32 1.81 -25.02
CA SER A 199 -14.63 2.22 -26.40
C SER A 199 -15.88 1.55 -26.95
N LEU A 200 -16.39 0.50 -26.30
CA LEU A 200 -17.59 -0.21 -26.71
C LEU A 200 -18.82 0.49 -26.11
N GLN A 201 -19.84 0.70 -26.94
CA GLN A 201 -21.06 1.41 -26.54
C GLN A 201 -21.78 0.73 -25.36
N GLU A 202 -21.75 -0.59 -25.28
CA GLU A 202 -22.37 -1.36 -24.19
C GLU A 202 -21.74 -1.07 -22.80
N TYR A 203 -20.48 -0.62 -22.76
CA TYR A 203 -19.73 -0.30 -21.53
C TYR A 203 -19.52 1.20 -21.36
N GLU A 204 -20.41 2.03 -21.92
CA GLU A 204 -20.35 3.47 -21.77
C GLU A 204 -20.22 3.84 -20.27
N GLY A 205 -19.29 4.74 -19.95
CA GLY A 205 -19.05 5.21 -18.58
C GLY A 205 -18.45 4.17 -17.63
N LEU A 206 -17.85 3.10 -18.14
CA LEU A 206 -17.08 2.15 -17.33
C LEU A 206 -15.95 2.83 -16.54
N THR A 207 -15.90 2.54 -15.23
CA THR A 207 -14.87 3.02 -14.29
C THR A 207 -14.19 1.82 -13.62
N PHE A 208 -13.03 2.04 -13.00
CA PHE A 208 -12.42 1.01 -12.16
C PHE A 208 -13.33 0.59 -11.00
N ASN A 209 -14.14 1.51 -10.48
CA ASN A 209 -15.08 1.19 -9.41
C ASN A 209 -16.11 0.13 -9.84
N HIS A 210 -16.55 0.11 -11.09
CA HIS A 210 -17.47 -0.93 -11.59
C HIS A 210 -16.79 -2.30 -11.68
N LEU A 211 -15.54 -2.35 -12.15
CA LEU A 211 -14.78 -3.60 -12.22
C LEU A 211 -14.50 -4.16 -10.82
N ILE A 212 -14.12 -3.28 -9.88
CA ILE A 212 -13.92 -3.65 -8.48
C ILE A 212 -15.23 -4.10 -7.84
N LEU A 213 -16.35 -3.42 -8.13
CA LEU A 213 -17.66 -3.82 -7.61
C LEU A 213 -18.08 -5.21 -8.11
N LYS A 214 -17.84 -5.52 -9.40
CA LYS A 214 -18.05 -6.88 -9.93
C LYS A 214 -17.14 -7.91 -9.25
N ALA A 215 -15.85 -7.59 -9.09
CA ALA A 215 -14.89 -8.47 -8.43
C ALA A 215 -15.26 -8.75 -6.97
N VAL A 216 -15.68 -7.72 -6.22
CA VAL A 216 -16.17 -7.84 -4.84
C VAL A 216 -17.41 -8.72 -4.78
N ALA A 217 -18.39 -8.51 -5.65
CA ALA A 217 -19.61 -9.32 -5.66
C ALA A 217 -19.31 -10.81 -5.91
N LEU A 218 -18.43 -11.12 -6.86
CA LEU A 218 -17.98 -12.49 -7.12
C LEU A 218 -17.16 -13.08 -5.97
N ALA A 219 -16.28 -12.29 -5.34
CA ALA A 219 -15.50 -12.72 -4.17
C ALA A 219 -16.40 -13.00 -2.95
N LEU A 220 -17.45 -12.19 -2.73
CA LEU A 220 -18.46 -12.44 -1.69
C LEU A 220 -19.23 -13.74 -1.97
N ARG A 221 -19.50 -14.07 -3.24
CA ARG A 221 -20.14 -15.34 -3.63
C ARG A 221 -19.24 -16.54 -3.33
N ALA A 222 -17.94 -16.40 -3.57
CA ALA A 222 -16.95 -17.43 -3.27
C ALA A 222 -16.66 -17.58 -1.77
N VAL A 223 -16.77 -16.49 -1.00
CA VAL A 223 -16.54 -16.48 0.46
C VAL A 223 -17.78 -15.89 1.18
N PRO A 224 -18.91 -16.64 1.24
CA PRO A 224 -20.19 -16.11 1.74
C PRO A 224 -20.15 -15.60 3.18
N ARG A 225 -19.22 -16.10 3.99
CA ARG A 225 -19.05 -15.69 5.39
C ARG A 225 -18.74 -14.21 5.55
N VAL A 226 -18.07 -13.58 4.58
CA VAL A 226 -17.76 -12.12 4.62
C VAL A 226 -18.99 -11.26 4.33
N ASN A 227 -20.01 -11.82 3.69
CA ASN A 227 -21.29 -11.16 3.46
C ASN A 227 -22.25 -11.26 4.67
N ALA A 228 -21.88 -12.02 5.72
CA ALA A 228 -22.70 -12.21 6.91
C ALA A 228 -22.55 -11.06 7.92
N SER A 229 -23.61 -10.78 8.67
CA SER A 229 -23.61 -9.77 9.73
C SER A 229 -23.92 -10.40 11.09
N TYR A 230 -23.46 -9.77 12.17
CA TYR A 230 -23.84 -10.15 13.53
C TYR A 230 -25.09 -9.36 13.97
N ARG A 231 -26.13 -10.05 14.43
CA ARG A 231 -27.35 -9.44 14.98
C ARG A 231 -27.83 -10.25 16.17
N ASP A 232 -28.01 -9.58 17.31
CA ASP A 232 -28.62 -10.17 18.52
C ASP A 232 -28.03 -11.51 18.96
N GLY A 233 -26.69 -11.65 18.94
CA GLY A 233 -26.03 -12.91 19.33
C GLY A 233 -25.91 -13.93 18.21
N GLN A 234 -26.47 -13.65 17.04
CA GLN A 234 -26.55 -14.59 15.93
C GLN A 234 -25.78 -14.10 14.72
N LEU A 235 -25.26 -15.08 13.97
CA LEU A 235 -24.78 -14.85 12.63
C LEU A 235 -25.95 -14.87 11.66
N VAL A 236 -26.14 -13.77 10.94
CA VAL A 236 -27.14 -13.63 9.89
C VAL A 236 -26.41 -13.60 8.55
N GLN A 237 -26.58 -14.65 7.76
CA GLN A 237 -25.96 -14.78 6.44
C GLN A 237 -27.01 -14.55 5.34
N PRO A 238 -27.01 -13.38 4.68
CA PRO A 238 -27.89 -13.11 3.56
C PRO A 238 -27.58 -14.05 2.39
N GLN A 239 -28.63 -14.51 1.69
CA GLN A 239 -28.46 -15.22 0.41
C GLN A 239 -28.14 -14.27 -0.74
N GLU A 240 -28.54 -13.00 -0.61
CA GLU A 240 -28.33 -11.97 -1.62
C GLU A 240 -26.99 -11.26 -1.40
N ILE A 241 -26.35 -10.87 -2.50
CA ILE A 241 -25.14 -10.04 -2.49
C ILE A 241 -25.52 -8.65 -3.02
N ASN A 242 -25.79 -7.75 -2.08
CA ASN A 242 -26.24 -6.38 -2.36
C ASN A 242 -25.13 -5.41 -1.95
N VAL A 243 -24.43 -4.84 -2.93
CA VAL A 243 -23.20 -4.08 -2.70
C VAL A 243 -23.49 -2.57 -2.74
N GLY A 244 -23.27 -1.92 -1.60
CA GLY A 244 -23.35 -0.47 -1.44
C GLY A 244 -22.15 0.27 -2.05
N ILE A 245 -22.40 1.40 -2.70
CA ILE A 245 -21.37 2.29 -3.24
C ILE A 245 -21.35 3.56 -2.40
N VAL A 246 -20.33 3.71 -1.58
CA VAL A 246 -20.16 4.90 -0.75
C VAL A 246 -19.96 6.13 -1.65
N THR A 247 -20.91 7.05 -1.61
CA THR A 247 -20.99 8.23 -2.48
C THR A 247 -20.99 9.50 -1.64
N ALA A 248 -19.93 10.29 -1.78
CA ALA A 248 -19.81 11.60 -1.15
C ALA A 248 -20.75 12.62 -1.80
N LEU A 249 -21.39 13.44 -0.97
CA LEU A 249 -22.24 14.58 -1.32
C LEU A 249 -21.76 15.82 -0.56
N GLU A 250 -22.23 17.01 -0.94
CA GLU A 250 -21.87 18.26 -0.25
C GLU A 250 -22.23 18.21 1.25
N ASP A 251 -23.44 17.75 1.57
CA ASP A 251 -23.94 17.74 2.95
C ASP A 251 -23.69 16.41 3.71
N GLY A 252 -23.01 15.43 3.09
CA GLY A 252 -22.78 14.14 3.74
C GLY A 252 -22.46 12.98 2.79
N LEU A 253 -23.03 11.82 3.10
CA LEU A 253 -22.69 10.56 2.47
C LEU A 253 -23.96 9.73 2.25
N LEU A 254 -24.13 9.20 1.04
CA LEU A 254 -25.14 8.20 0.73
C LEU A 254 -24.50 6.90 0.25
N ILE A 255 -25.20 5.79 0.45
CA ILE A 255 -24.75 4.46 0.04
C ILE A 255 -25.84 3.84 -0.85
N PRO A 256 -25.95 4.24 -2.13
CA PRO A 256 -26.75 3.51 -3.11
C PRO A 256 -26.32 2.05 -3.21
N ILE A 257 -27.28 1.13 -3.35
CA ILE A 257 -27.05 -0.32 -3.32
C ILE A 257 -27.35 -0.95 -4.68
N VAL A 258 -26.35 -1.64 -5.23
CA VAL A 258 -26.53 -2.52 -6.39
C VAL A 258 -27.01 -3.88 -5.88
N LYS A 259 -28.24 -4.25 -6.22
CA LYS A 259 -28.85 -5.51 -5.79
C LYS A 259 -28.40 -6.68 -6.65
N HIS A 260 -28.27 -7.87 -6.04
CA HIS A 260 -27.85 -9.11 -6.71
C HIS A 260 -26.61 -8.93 -7.61
N ALA A 261 -25.63 -8.16 -7.12
CA ALA A 261 -24.50 -7.68 -7.91
C ALA A 261 -23.64 -8.81 -8.47
N ASP A 262 -23.70 -10.00 -7.86
CA ASP A 262 -22.97 -11.20 -8.28
C ASP A 262 -23.52 -11.80 -9.57
N TYR A 263 -24.84 -11.72 -9.78
CA TYR A 263 -25.52 -12.26 -10.97
C TYR A 263 -25.59 -11.27 -12.15
N LEU A 264 -25.45 -9.97 -11.90
CA LEU A 264 -25.54 -8.98 -12.97
C LEU A 264 -24.41 -9.14 -13.98
N PRO A 265 -24.69 -9.26 -15.29
CA PRO A 265 -23.67 -9.12 -16.32
C PRO A 265 -22.95 -7.77 -16.19
N LEU A 266 -21.67 -7.70 -16.56
CA LEU A 266 -20.86 -6.50 -16.33
C LEU A 266 -21.48 -5.23 -16.95
N ALA A 267 -22.01 -5.30 -18.17
CA ALA A 267 -22.65 -4.17 -18.84
C ALA A 267 -23.88 -3.66 -18.07
N GLU A 268 -24.70 -4.58 -17.56
CA GLU A 268 -25.88 -4.22 -16.75
C GLU A 268 -25.47 -3.62 -15.40
N LEU A 269 -24.47 -4.20 -14.75
CA LEU A 269 -23.90 -3.69 -13.50
C LEU A 269 -23.39 -2.25 -13.66
N VAL A 270 -22.72 -1.93 -14.77
CA VAL A 270 -22.29 -0.56 -15.11
C VAL A 270 -23.50 0.37 -15.23
N ARG A 271 -24.54 -0.03 -15.97
CA ARG A 271 -25.76 0.76 -16.16
C ARG A 271 -26.47 1.04 -14.82
N GLU A 272 -26.67 0.02 -14.02
CA GLU A 272 -27.36 0.12 -12.72
C GLU A 272 -26.56 0.98 -11.73
N ALA A 273 -25.26 0.70 -11.56
CA ALA A 273 -24.39 1.46 -10.66
C ALA A 273 -24.32 2.94 -11.06
N ARG A 274 -24.17 3.26 -12.36
CA ARG A 274 -24.18 4.65 -12.84
C ARG A 274 -25.49 5.34 -12.52
N GLY A 275 -26.63 4.70 -12.81
CA GLY A 275 -27.95 5.26 -12.55
C GLY A 275 -28.18 5.56 -11.08
N LEU A 276 -27.79 4.64 -10.20
CA LEU A 276 -27.86 4.80 -8.75
C LEU A 276 -27.01 5.97 -8.24
N VAL A 277 -25.74 6.05 -8.65
CA VAL A 277 -24.83 7.12 -8.23
C VAL A 277 -25.29 8.48 -8.77
N GLN A 278 -25.80 8.54 -10.00
CA GLN A 278 -26.36 9.77 -10.57
C GLN A 278 -27.57 10.27 -9.79
N ARG A 279 -28.51 9.39 -9.44
CA ARG A 279 -29.67 9.74 -8.61
C ARG A 279 -29.27 10.22 -7.22
N ALA A 280 -28.30 9.54 -6.60
CA ALA A 280 -27.77 9.93 -5.29
C ALA A 280 -27.12 11.32 -5.34
N ARG A 281 -26.25 11.58 -6.33
CA ARG A 281 -25.62 12.89 -6.53
C ARG A 281 -26.61 14.01 -6.88
N ALA A 282 -27.70 13.68 -7.58
CA ALA A 282 -28.77 14.62 -7.88
C ALA A 282 -29.71 14.90 -6.69
N GLY A 283 -29.46 14.30 -5.52
CA GLY A 283 -30.31 14.45 -4.33
C GLY A 283 -31.69 13.81 -4.48
N LYS A 284 -31.86 12.89 -5.44
CA LYS A 284 -33.13 12.21 -5.76
C LYS A 284 -33.00 10.68 -5.74
N PRO A 285 -32.39 10.06 -4.71
CA PRO A 285 -32.40 8.61 -4.59
C PRO A 285 -33.83 8.12 -4.36
N LYS A 286 -34.17 6.96 -4.91
CA LYS A 286 -35.40 6.26 -4.51
C LYS A 286 -35.18 5.63 -3.13
N PRO A 287 -36.21 5.47 -2.29
CA PRO A 287 -36.07 4.75 -1.03
C PRO A 287 -35.45 3.35 -1.19
N ASP A 288 -35.84 2.65 -2.26
CA ASP A 288 -35.33 1.32 -2.59
C ASP A 288 -33.83 1.30 -2.99
N ASP A 289 -33.28 2.44 -3.43
CA ASP A 289 -31.87 2.56 -3.78
C ASP A 289 -30.96 2.48 -2.54
N LEU A 290 -31.50 2.70 -1.33
CA LEU A 290 -30.74 2.92 -0.09
C LEU A 290 -30.93 1.83 0.97
N VAL A 291 -31.67 0.75 0.65
CA VAL A 291 -32.01 -0.31 1.60
C VAL A 291 -31.54 -1.70 1.11
N GLY A 292 -31.29 -2.60 2.06
CA GLY A 292 -30.97 -4.00 1.77
C GLY A 292 -29.50 -4.28 1.44
N GLY A 293 -28.58 -3.34 1.69
CA GLY A 293 -27.15 -3.54 1.48
C GLY A 293 -26.58 -4.56 2.46
N THR A 294 -25.73 -5.47 1.97
CA THR A 294 -25.09 -6.53 2.76
C THR A 294 -23.59 -6.29 2.93
N PHE A 295 -22.99 -5.55 2.00
CA PHE A 295 -21.59 -5.16 1.99
C PHE A 295 -21.44 -3.79 1.32
N SER A 296 -20.35 -3.05 1.58
CA SER A 296 -20.10 -1.76 0.92
C SER A 296 -18.69 -1.62 0.34
N ILE A 297 -18.55 -0.74 -0.65
CA ILE A 297 -17.26 -0.32 -1.19
C ILE A 297 -17.11 1.18 -1.01
N SER A 298 -15.99 1.59 -0.45
CA SER A 298 -15.53 2.97 -0.38
C SER A 298 -14.26 3.13 -1.19
N ASN A 299 -14.33 3.95 -2.23
CA ASN A 299 -13.22 4.16 -3.14
C ASN A 299 -12.81 5.62 -3.12
N VAL A 300 -11.59 5.87 -2.70
CA VAL A 300 -10.98 7.20 -2.67
C VAL A 300 -9.84 7.32 -3.67
N GLY A 301 -9.72 6.41 -4.63
CA GLY A 301 -8.61 6.39 -5.60
C GLY A 301 -8.60 7.56 -6.59
N SER A 302 -9.65 8.40 -6.61
CA SER A 302 -9.57 9.72 -7.27
C SER A 302 -8.74 10.74 -6.47
N PHE A 303 -8.49 10.44 -5.19
CA PHE A 303 -7.60 11.17 -4.31
C PHE A 303 -6.27 10.39 -4.23
N ALA A 304 -5.16 11.08 -3.97
CA ALA A 304 -3.84 10.48 -3.83
C ALA A 304 -3.67 9.78 -2.46
N VAL A 305 -4.59 8.86 -2.15
CA VAL A 305 -4.61 8.10 -0.90
C VAL A 305 -4.18 6.67 -1.20
N GLU A 306 -3.01 6.30 -0.72
CA GLU A 306 -2.43 4.96 -0.90
C GLU A 306 -3.30 3.87 -0.26
N SER A 307 -3.77 4.10 0.96
CA SER A 307 -4.67 3.19 1.69
C SER A 307 -5.42 3.93 2.79
N PHE A 308 -6.57 3.38 3.19
CA PHE A 308 -7.34 3.86 4.34
C PHE A 308 -8.18 2.72 4.91
N THR A 309 -8.71 2.90 6.11
CA THR A 309 -9.67 2.00 6.75
C THR A 309 -11.05 2.63 6.74
N ALA A 310 -12.09 1.86 6.40
CA ALA A 310 -13.47 2.33 6.42
C ALA A 310 -14.26 1.75 7.60
N ILE A 311 -15.22 2.51 8.10
CA ILE A 311 -16.14 2.05 9.16
C ILE A 311 -17.28 1.27 8.52
N ILE A 312 -17.61 0.11 9.07
CA ILE A 312 -18.68 -0.77 8.60
C ILE A 312 -20.02 -0.05 8.78
N SER A 313 -20.90 -0.13 7.79
CA SER A 313 -22.27 0.37 7.97
C SER A 313 -23.05 -0.61 8.86
N PRO A 314 -23.79 -0.15 9.89
CA PRO A 314 -24.55 -1.03 10.77
C PRO A 314 -25.43 -2.03 9.99
N GLY A 315 -25.39 -3.29 10.40
CA GLY A 315 -26.14 -4.39 9.78
C GLY A 315 -25.51 -5.02 8.54
N GLN A 316 -24.36 -4.54 8.06
CA GLN A 316 -23.59 -5.13 6.96
C GLN A 316 -22.45 -6.02 7.47
N GLY A 317 -21.96 -6.93 6.63
CA GLY A 317 -20.86 -7.84 6.97
C GLY A 317 -19.47 -7.22 6.90
N GLY A 318 -19.29 -6.21 6.06
CA GLY A 318 -18.03 -5.50 5.94
C GLY A 318 -18.05 -4.36 4.93
N ILE A 319 -16.90 -3.72 4.82
CA ILE A 319 -16.65 -2.66 3.84
C ILE A 319 -15.25 -2.82 3.24
N LEU A 320 -15.14 -2.64 1.93
CA LEU A 320 -13.86 -2.58 1.24
C LEU A 320 -13.45 -1.13 0.99
N ALA A 321 -12.30 -0.74 1.53
CA ALA A 321 -11.62 0.52 1.25
C ALA A 321 -10.61 0.32 0.11
N VAL A 322 -10.71 1.12 -0.95
CA VAL A 322 -9.87 1.05 -2.15
C VAL A 322 -9.05 2.34 -2.29
N GLY A 323 -7.72 2.19 -2.29
CA GLY A 323 -6.78 3.29 -2.52
C GLY A 323 -6.59 3.66 -4.00
N ALA A 324 -5.69 4.60 -4.25
CA ALA A 324 -5.28 5.00 -5.59
C ALA A 324 -4.59 3.86 -6.35
N ILE A 325 -4.77 3.87 -7.68
CA ILE A 325 -4.01 3.01 -8.59
C ILE A 325 -2.80 3.82 -9.05
N ASP A 326 -1.62 3.48 -8.53
CA ASP A 326 -0.37 4.22 -8.78
C ASP A 326 0.67 3.35 -9.50
N ASP A 327 1.66 4.03 -10.07
CA ASP A 327 2.86 3.39 -10.61
C ASP A 327 3.82 3.00 -9.49
N GLU A 328 4.11 1.71 -9.37
CA GLU A 328 5.04 1.18 -8.37
C GLU A 328 6.09 0.26 -8.99
N PRO A 329 7.29 0.17 -8.40
CA PRO A 329 8.26 -0.86 -8.73
C PRO A 329 7.70 -2.24 -8.38
N VAL A 330 7.63 -3.13 -9.36
CA VAL A 330 7.19 -4.52 -9.24
C VAL A 330 8.18 -5.47 -9.91
N VAL A 331 8.41 -6.63 -9.29
CA VAL A 331 9.26 -7.67 -9.87
C VAL A 331 8.43 -8.55 -10.80
N ARG A 332 8.86 -8.68 -12.06
CA ARG A 332 8.28 -9.55 -13.09
C ARG A 332 9.39 -10.38 -13.69
N ASP A 333 9.28 -11.71 -13.62
CA ASP A 333 10.28 -12.64 -14.16
C ASP A 333 11.71 -12.35 -13.66
N GLY A 334 11.84 -11.95 -12.39
CA GLY A 334 13.11 -11.57 -11.77
C GLY A 334 13.63 -10.17 -12.13
N LEU A 335 12.91 -9.41 -12.96
CA LEU A 335 13.28 -8.05 -13.37
C LEU A 335 12.44 -7.00 -12.66
N LEU A 336 13.08 -5.90 -12.26
CA LEU A 336 12.36 -4.74 -11.73
C LEU A 336 11.70 -3.98 -12.89
N THR A 337 10.38 -3.83 -12.82
CA THR A 337 9.55 -3.14 -13.80
C THR A 337 8.60 -2.17 -13.10
N VAL A 338 7.97 -1.26 -13.85
CA VAL A 338 6.88 -0.43 -13.33
C VAL A 338 5.56 -1.16 -13.58
N GLY A 339 4.71 -1.24 -12.58
CA GLY A 339 3.37 -1.80 -12.69
C GLY A 339 2.34 -0.92 -11.98
N LYS A 340 1.10 -0.97 -12.45
CA LYS A 340 -0.03 -0.34 -11.79
C LYS A 340 -0.46 -1.18 -10.60
N VAL A 341 -0.54 -0.55 -9.43
CA VAL A 341 -0.87 -1.23 -8.17
C VAL A 341 -1.82 -0.38 -7.34
N PHE A 342 -2.74 -1.02 -6.62
CA PHE A 342 -3.50 -0.39 -5.54
C PHE A 342 -3.51 -1.27 -4.30
N ARG A 343 -3.85 -0.67 -3.17
CA ARG A 343 -4.14 -1.40 -1.92
C ARG A 343 -5.64 -1.47 -1.69
N ALA A 344 -6.06 -2.63 -1.21
CA ALA A 344 -7.43 -2.90 -0.82
C ALA A 344 -7.43 -3.31 0.65
N THR A 345 -8.16 -2.58 1.49
CA THR A 345 -8.31 -2.84 2.92
C THR A 345 -9.75 -3.24 3.20
N VAL A 346 -9.97 -4.45 3.70
CA VAL A 346 -11.30 -4.86 4.17
C VAL A 346 -11.43 -4.62 5.67
N SER A 347 -12.56 -4.03 6.07
CA SER A 347 -12.99 -3.96 7.47
C SER A 347 -14.12 -4.97 7.69
N VAL A 348 -13.99 -5.83 8.68
CA VAL A 348 -14.97 -6.88 9.02
C VAL A 348 -15.29 -6.89 10.52
N ASP A 349 -16.43 -7.50 10.87
CA ASP A 349 -16.81 -7.76 12.26
C ASP A 349 -16.05 -8.98 12.82
N HIS A 350 -15.07 -8.75 13.69
CA HIS A 350 -14.21 -9.83 14.21
C HIS A 350 -14.95 -10.82 15.12
N ARG A 351 -16.21 -10.56 15.49
CA ARG A 351 -17.01 -11.56 16.23
C ARG A 351 -17.35 -12.78 15.38
N ILE A 352 -17.51 -12.59 14.07
CA ILE A 352 -17.99 -13.64 13.15
C ILE A 352 -17.06 -13.92 11.97
N ILE A 353 -16.13 -13.01 11.67
CA ILE A 353 -15.16 -13.14 10.58
C ILE A 353 -13.75 -13.03 11.19
N ASP A 354 -12.98 -14.12 11.12
CA ASP A 354 -11.59 -14.13 11.58
C ASP A 354 -10.61 -13.73 10.46
N GLY A 355 -9.32 -13.67 10.81
CA GLY A 355 -8.27 -13.31 9.87
C GLY A 355 -8.10 -14.25 8.68
N VAL A 356 -8.40 -15.55 8.84
CA VAL A 356 -8.30 -16.53 7.74
C VAL A 356 -9.41 -16.29 6.73
N VAL A 357 -10.65 -16.07 7.20
CA VAL A 357 -11.79 -15.77 6.33
C VAL A 357 -11.57 -14.44 5.60
N ALA A 358 -11.11 -13.40 6.29
CA ALA A 358 -10.80 -12.11 5.67
C ALA A 358 -9.68 -12.21 4.62
N ALA A 359 -8.60 -12.94 4.94
CA ALA A 359 -7.51 -13.19 3.99
C ALA A 359 -7.97 -14.01 2.78
N THR A 360 -8.84 -15.01 2.98
CA THR A 360 -9.41 -15.82 1.90
C THR A 360 -10.21 -14.96 0.93
N PHE A 361 -11.05 -14.06 1.45
CA PHE A 361 -11.79 -13.09 0.64
C PHE A 361 -10.86 -12.15 -0.14
N LEU A 362 -9.82 -11.61 0.50
CA LEU A 362 -8.86 -10.73 -0.18
C LEU A 362 -8.04 -11.46 -1.24
N THR A 363 -7.70 -12.73 -1.02
CA THR A 363 -7.03 -13.57 -2.01
C THR A 363 -7.91 -13.79 -3.23
N GLU A 364 -9.21 -14.07 -3.03
CA GLU A 364 -10.13 -14.24 -4.15
C GLU A 364 -10.39 -12.92 -4.89
N LEU A 365 -10.55 -11.81 -4.17
CA LEU A 365 -10.64 -10.49 -4.76
C LEU A 365 -9.39 -10.16 -5.60
N LYS A 366 -8.20 -10.46 -5.05
CA LYS A 366 -6.92 -10.28 -5.76
C LYS A 366 -6.87 -11.11 -7.03
N ARG A 367 -7.27 -12.39 -6.98
CA ARG A 367 -7.33 -13.27 -8.16
C ARG A 367 -8.23 -12.70 -9.26
N LEU A 368 -9.44 -12.25 -8.90
CA LEU A 368 -10.40 -11.65 -9.82
C LEU A 368 -9.94 -10.31 -10.40
N ALA A 369 -9.22 -9.51 -9.62
CA ALA A 369 -8.66 -8.24 -10.06
C ALA A 369 -7.41 -8.43 -10.95
N GLU A 370 -6.58 -9.44 -10.67
CA GLU A 370 -5.36 -9.71 -11.44
C GLU A 370 -5.63 -10.47 -12.75
N ASP A 371 -6.74 -11.23 -12.81
CA ASP A 371 -7.26 -11.87 -14.02
C ASP A 371 -8.72 -11.46 -14.29
N PRO A 372 -8.95 -10.26 -14.84
CA PRO A 372 -10.28 -9.68 -14.90
C PRO A 372 -11.14 -10.25 -16.05
N VAL A 373 -10.62 -11.18 -16.86
CA VAL A 373 -11.45 -11.99 -17.78
C VAL A 373 -12.53 -12.76 -17.00
N LEU A 374 -12.22 -13.16 -15.77
CA LEU A 374 -13.14 -13.82 -14.85
C LEU A 374 -14.35 -12.97 -14.46
N LEU A 375 -14.29 -11.64 -14.65
CA LEU A 375 -15.41 -10.74 -14.37
C LEU A 375 -16.52 -10.83 -15.42
N LEU A 376 -16.23 -11.44 -16.58
CA LEU A 376 -17.15 -11.62 -17.70
C LEU A 376 -17.85 -13.00 -17.70
N ALA A 377 -17.44 -13.90 -16.80
CA ALA A 377 -17.92 -15.27 -16.72
C ALA A 377 -19.31 -15.41 -16.09
#